data_AF-A0A935ATS3-F1
#
_entry.id   AF-A0A935ATS3-F1
#
_cell.length_a   1.000
_cell.length_b   1.000
_cell.length_c   1.000
_cell.angle_alpha   90.00
_cell.angle_beta   90.00
_cell.angle_gamma   90.00
#
_symmetry.space_group_name_H-M   'P 1'
#
loop_
_entity.id
_entity.type
_entity.pdbx_description
1 polymer ?
#
loop_
_entity_poly.entity_id
_entity_poly.type
_entity_poly.pdbx_seq_one_letter_code
_entity_poly.pdbx_strand_id
1 'polypeptide(L)'
;MKALLAQVRTELTLMARNGEQLLVSLFIPLGVLIFLSKVKVIDLGRDDRVAVVAPAVLALAVMSTAMVSLGIGTGFERHYGVLKRLGATPLGRPRWIAAKFLAVLAIECLQWIVLVGAALALGWSPSGGWALAVAAAMVGTAAFGGLGLSLAGSLPALVNLALCNGLYVVLVMTGDIVFRAGSLPGPIETIARLLPAAPLVDVISAALDTGHTAHAGSWPTLLVWAIVGPIVAATSFRWE
;
A
#
# COMPACT_ATOMS: atom_id res chain seq x y z
N MET A 1 -2.95 -20.07 18.84
CA MET A 1 -4.11 -19.51 18.10
C MET A 1 -4.83 -18.40 18.84
N LYS A 2 -5.32 -18.60 20.09
CA LYS A 2 -6.09 -17.58 20.84
C LYS A 2 -5.38 -16.22 20.99
N ALA A 3 -4.08 -16.21 21.30
CA ALA A 3 -3.30 -14.97 21.46
C ALA A 3 -3.11 -14.18 20.15
N LEU A 4 -2.93 -14.88 19.02
CA LEU A 4 -2.82 -14.23 17.70
C LEU A 4 -4.14 -13.57 17.31
N LEU A 5 -5.26 -14.30 17.43
CA LEU A 5 -6.58 -13.78 17.09
C LEU A 5 -6.97 -12.60 18.01
N ALA A 6 -6.62 -12.69 19.29
CA ALA A 6 -6.80 -11.57 20.22
C ALA A 6 -6.00 -10.33 19.79
N GLN A 7 -4.74 -10.49 19.39
CA GLN A 7 -3.95 -9.36 18.87
C GLN A 7 -4.55 -8.80 17.59
N VAL A 8 -4.89 -9.63 16.60
CA VAL A 8 -5.53 -9.18 15.35
C VAL A 8 -6.80 -8.38 15.65
N ARG A 9 -7.64 -8.87 16.57
CA ARG A 9 -8.84 -8.14 16.99
C ARG A 9 -8.50 -6.80 17.63
N THR A 10 -7.47 -6.74 18.47
CA THR A 10 -7.01 -5.49 19.09
C THR A 10 -6.55 -4.50 18.03
N GLU A 11 -5.71 -4.91 17.08
CA GLU A 11 -5.23 -4.07 15.98
C GLU A 11 -6.41 -3.51 15.16
N LEU A 12 -7.32 -4.39 14.74
CA LEU A 12 -8.52 -4.00 14.00
C LEU A 12 -9.42 -3.06 14.80
N THR A 13 -9.56 -3.29 16.11
CA THR A 13 -10.36 -2.43 16.98
C THR A 13 -9.70 -1.05 17.14
N LEU A 14 -8.38 -0.99 17.29
CA LEU A 14 -7.64 0.27 17.38
C LEU A 14 -7.76 1.05 16.07
N MET A 15 -7.61 0.38 14.93
CA MET A 15 -7.81 0.98 13.61
C MET A 15 -9.26 1.46 13.43
N ALA A 16 -10.25 0.61 13.76
CA ALA A 16 -11.68 0.95 13.71
C ALA A 16 -12.07 2.13 14.59
N ARG A 17 -11.45 2.24 15.78
CA ARG A 17 -11.67 3.35 16.71
C ARG A 17 -10.95 4.62 16.30
N ASN A 18 -9.90 4.52 15.49
CA ASN A 18 -9.27 5.67 14.85
C ASN A 18 -10.07 6.07 13.60
N GLY A 19 -11.30 6.49 13.84
CA GLY A 19 -12.27 6.83 12.80
C GLY A 19 -11.73 7.89 11.85
N GLU A 20 -10.98 8.88 12.35
CA GLU A 20 -10.35 9.91 11.53
C GLU A 20 -9.40 9.31 10.49
N GLN A 21 -8.45 8.47 10.91
CA GLN A 21 -7.48 7.87 9.99
C GLN A 21 -8.15 6.91 9.00
N LEU A 22 -9.17 6.17 9.42
CA LEU A 22 -9.97 5.33 8.51
C LEU A 22 -10.76 6.16 7.50
N LEU A 23 -11.39 7.24 7.95
CA LEU A 23 -12.14 8.14 7.09
C LEU A 23 -11.20 8.77 6.07
N VAL A 24 -10.06 9.31 6.50
CA VAL A 24 -9.05 9.91 5.60
C VAL A 24 -8.47 8.87 4.63
N SER A 25 -8.07 7.71 5.12
CA SER A 25 -7.46 6.65 4.29
C SER A 25 -8.41 6.01 3.29
N LEU A 26 -9.74 6.10 3.49
CA LEU A 26 -10.73 5.63 2.54
C LEU A 26 -11.24 6.76 1.64
N PHE A 27 -11.45 7.94 2.20
CA PHE A 27 -12.02 9.09 1.51
C PHE A 27 -11.04 9.72 0.52
N ILE A 28 -9.74 9.75 0.83
CA ILE A 28 -8.74 10.26 -0.13
C ILE A 28 -8.72 9.39 -1.41
N PRO A 29 -8.52 8.05 -1.34
CA PRO A 29 -8.58 7.22 -2.53
C PRO A 29 -9.91 7.31 -3.27
N LEU A 30 -11.04 7.35 -2.55
CA LEU A 30 -12.36 7.49 -3.15
C LEU A 30 -12.53 8.83 -3.87
N GLY A 31 -12.07 9.91 -3.25
CA GLY A 31 -12.07 11.25 -3.82
C GLY A 31 -11.21 11.33 -5.08
N VAL A 32 -10.00 10.76 -5.03
CA VAL A 32 -9.10 10.66 -6.20
C VAL A 32 -9.76 9.85 -7.32
N LEU A 33 -10.37 8.70 -7.01
CA LEU A 33 -11.08 7.87 -7.97
C LEU A 33 -12.20 8.65 -8.67
N ILE A 34 -13.09 9.28 -7.90
CA ILE A 34 -14.23 10.03 -8.44
C ILE A 34 -13.74 11.25 -9.24
N PHE A 35 -12.79 12.00 -8.68
CA PHE A 35 -12.29 13.23 -9.27
C PHE A 35 -11.58 12.97 -10.60
N LEU A 36 -10.61 12.03 -10.64
CA LEU A 36 -9.87 11.74 -11.86
C LEU A 36 -10.72 11.02 -12.92
N SER A 37 -11.75 10.29 -12.49
CA SER A 37 -12.73 9.66 -13.39
C SER A 37 -13.65 10.69 -14.06
N LYS A 38 -14.11 11.71 -13.33
CA LYS A 38 -15.09 12.68 -13.84
C LYS A 38 -14.49 13.94 -14.43
N VAL A 39 -13.36 14.40 -13.90
CA VAL A 39 -12.74 15.67 -14.28
C VAL A 39 -11.61 15.42 -15.26
N LYS A 40 -11.70 16.06 -16.44
CA LYS A 40 -10.67 16.00 -17.48
C LYS A 40 -9.51 16.96 -17.18
N VAL A 41 -8.85 16.79 -16.03
CA VAL A 41 -7.66 17.58 -15.66
C VAL A 41 -6.40 17.04 -16.34
N ILE A 42 -6.33 15.71 -16.48
CA ILE A 42 -5.16 14.99 -17.00
C ILE A 42 -5.59 14.21 -18.23
N ASP A 43 -4.82 14.31 -19.31
CA ASP A 43 -5.00 13.48 -20.48
C ASP A 43 -4.53 12.04 -20.18
N LEU A 44 -5.49 11.14 -20.04
CA LEU A 44 -5.24 9.72 -19.80
C LEU A 44 -5.09 8.95 -21.12
N GLY A 45 -5.25 9.61 -22.27
CA GLY A 45 -5.15 9.05 -23.61
C GLY A 45 -6.20 7.99 -23.95
N ARG A 46 -7.26 7.88 -23.13
CA ARG A 46 -8.43 7.02 -23.34
C ARG A 46 -9.68 7.72 -22.82
N ASP A 47 -10.80 7.49 -23.50
CA ASP A 47 -12.11 8.00 -23.08
C ASP A 47 -12.64 7.26 -21.84
N ASP A 48 -12.30 5.97 -21.70
CA ASP A 48 -12.58 5.19 -20.49
C ASP A 48 -11.56 5.50 -19.39
N ARG A 49 -11.80 6.62 -18.70
CA ARG A 49 -10.95 7.11 -17.61
C ARG A 49 -11.00 6.19 -16.39
N VAL A 50 -12.15 5.57 -16.13
CA VAL A 50 -12.33 4.74 -14.92
C VAL A 50 -11.48 3.48 -15.02
N ALA A 51 -11.35 2.89 -16.22
CA ALA A 51 -10.46 1.75 -16.45
C ALA A 51 -8.98 2.02 -16.15
N VAL A 52 -8.52 3.26 -16.35
CA VAL A 52 -7.14 3.67 -16.04
C VAL A 52 -6.98 4.03 -14.56
N VAL A 53 -7.95 4.75 -14.00
CA VAL A 53 -7.85 5.29 -12.63
C VAL A 53 -8.10 4.23 -11.56
N ALA A 54 -9.05 3.32 -11.76
CA ALA A 54 -9.42 2.36 -10.73
C ALA A 54 -8.25 1.44 -10.31
N PRO A 55 -7.50 0.79 -11.23
CA PRO A 55 -6.32 -0.01 -10.87
C PRO A 55 -5.25 0.79 -10.12
N ALA A 56 -4.98 2.03 -10.55
CA ALA A 56 -3.99 2.90 -9.92
C ALA A 56 -4.41 3.29 -8.49
N VAL A 57 -5.68 3.57 -8.26
CA VAL A 57 -6.20 3.89 -6.92
C VAL A 57 -6.20 2.66 -6.00
N LEU A 58 -6.46 1.45 -6.52
CA LEU A 58 -6.32 0.22 -5.75
C LEU A 58 -4.87 -0.01 -5.28
N ALA A 59 -3.90 0.21 -6.17
CA ALA A 59 -2.48 0.18 -5.83
C ALA A 59 -2.09 1.27 -4.80
N LEU A 60 -2.63 2.48 -4.95
CA LEU A 60 -2.42 3.59 -4.01
C LEU A 60 -2.94 3.24 -2.61
N ALA A 61 -4.09 2.57 -2.51
CA ALA A 61 -4.65 2.13 -1.23
C ALA A 61 -3.74 1.11 -0.53
N VAL A 62 -3.23 0.11 -1.26
CA VAL A 62 -2.24 -0.85 -0.74
C VAL A 62 -0.99 -0.12 -0.23
N MET A 63 -0.41 0.76 -1.04
CA MET A 63 0.78 1.51 -0.67
C MET A 63 0.56 2.36 0.59
N SER A 64 -0.57 3.06 0.68
CA SER A 64 -0.91 3.89 1.85
C SER A 64 -1.07 3.06 3.11
N THR A 65 -1.76 1.93 3.04
CA THR A 65 -2.05 1.11 4.22
C THR A 65 -0.82 0.32 4.67
N ALA A 66 -0.15 -0.37 3.74
CA ALA A 66 1.00 -1.21 4.03
C ALA A 66 2.26 -0.43 4.41
N MET A 67 2.52 0.74 3.81
CA MET A 67 3.71 1.53 4.15
C MET A 67 3.44 2.58 5.21
N VAL A 68 2.46 3.46 4.96
CA VAL A 68 2.28 4.69 5.74
C VAL A 68 1.61 4.36 7.08
N SER A 69 0.41 3.77 7.05
CA SER A 69 -0.32 3.44 8.28
C SER A 69 0.44 2.44 9.16
N LEU A 70 0.97 1.36 8.57
CA LEU A 70 1.75 0.37 9.30
C LEU A 70 3.06 0.94 9.85
N GLY A 71 3.84 1.65 9.02
CA GLY A 71 5.13 2.20 9.41
C GLY A 71 5.00 3.25 10.50
N ILE A 72 4.09 4.21 10.35
CA ILE A 72 3.85 5.25 11.35
C ILE A 72 3.33 4.66 12.65
N GLY A 73 2.29 3.82 12.58
CA GLY A 73 1.69 3.20 13.75
C GLY A 73 2.72 2.38 14.55
N THR A 74 3.51 1.57 13.86
CA THR A 74 4.58 0.78 14.49
C THR A 74 5.67 1.66 15.10
N GLY A 75 6.06 2.75 14.43
CA GLY A 75 7.07 3.67 14.95
C GLY A 75 6.62 4.33 16.26
N PHE A 76 5.35 4.73 16.37
CA PHE A 76 4.79 5.27 17.61
C PHE A 76 4.58 4.21 18.68
N GLU A 77 4.17 2.99 18.32
CA GLU A 77 4.11 1.87 19.28
C GLU A 77 5.47 1.56 19.91
N ARG A 78 6.54 1.64 19.11
CA ARG A 78 7.91 1.52 19.62
C ARG A 78 8.24 2.67 20.57
N HIS A 79 7.96 3.91 20.15
CA HIS A 79 8.22 5.11 20.95
C HIS A 79 7.48 5.12 22.31
N TYR A 80 6.24 4.64 22.36
CA TYR A 80 5.46 4.52 23.60
C TYR A 80 5.80 3.27 24.43
N GLY A 81 6.78 2.47 23.99
CA GLY A 81 7.21 1.24 24.66
C GLY A 81 6.16 0.14 24.64
N VAL A 82 5.17 0.20 23.74
CA VAL A 82 4.13 -0.83 23.58
C VAL A 82 4.78 -2.16 23.18
N LEU A 83 5.76 -2.12 22.27
CA LEU A 83 6.48 -3.31 21.83
C LEU A 83 7.23 -4.00 22.99
N LYS A 84 7.81 -3.23 23.91
CA LYS A 84 8.47 -3.76 25.11
C LYS A 84 7.49 -4.47 26.05
N ARG A 85 6.29 -3.89 26.24
CA ARG A 85 5.22 -4.50 27.05
C ARG A 85 4.66 -5.77 26.40
N LEU A 86 4.41 -5.73 25.09
CA LEU A 86 3.96 -6.90 24.32
C LEU A 86 5.01 -8.02 24.32
N GLY A 87 6.30 -7.68 24.36
CA GLY A 87 7.39 -8.63 24.50
C GLY A 87 7.38 -9.42 25.81
N ALA A 88 6.80 -8.87 26.88
CA ALA A 88 6.62 -9.56 28.16
C ALA A 88 5.39 -10.49 28.18
N THR A 89 4.55 -10.45 27.14
CA THR A 89 3.37 -11.32 27.01
C THR A 89 3.70 -12.61 26.27
N PRO A 90 2.85 -13.65 26.36
CA PRO A 90 3.03 -14.89 25.61
C PRO A 90 2.94 -14.73 24.08
N LEU A 91 2.64 -13.53 23.55
CA LEU A 91 2.43 -13.29 22.11
C LEU A 91 3.67 -13.67 21.30
N GLY A 92 4.85 -13.19 21.70
CA GLY A 92 6.10 -13.37 20.97
C GLY A 92 6.17 -12.57 19.67
N ARG A 93 7.39 -12.29 19.18
CA ARG A 93 7.64 -11.46 17.99
C ARG A 93 6.97 -11.98 16.72
N PRO A 94 7.03 -13.29 16.37
CA PRO A 94 6.44 -13.78 15.12
C PRO A 94 4.92 -13.61 15.06
N ARG A 95 4.22 -13.74 16.19
CA ARG A 95 2.76 -13.61 16.22
C ARG A 95 2.32 -12.16 16.22
N TRP A 96 3.12 -11.24 16.75
CA TRP A 96 2.89 -9.81 16.60
C TRP A 96 3.00 -9.38 15.13
N ILE A 97 4.06 -9.81 14.42
CA ILE A 97 4.23 -9.53 12.98
C ILE A 97 3.04 -10.11 12.19
N ALA A 98 2.69 -11.37 12.44
CA ALA A 98 1.55 -12.00 11.79
C ALA A 98 0.23 -11.26 12.08
N ALA A 99 0.03 -10.76 13.31
CA ALA A 99 -1.16 -10.01 13.65
C ALA A 99 -1.24 -8.66 12.91
N LYS A 100 -0.13 -7.93 12.83
CA LYS A 100 -0.03 -6.69 12.07
C LYS A 100 -0.32 -6.90 10.59
N PHE A 101 0.29 -7.92 10.00
CA PHE A 101 0.08 -8.26 8.60
C PHE A 101 -1.38 -8.63 8.31
N LEU A 102 -2.00 -9.48 9.14
CA LEU A 102 -3.41 -9.84 9.00
C LEU A 102 -4.35 -8.64 9.19
N ALA A 103 -4.03 -7.72 10.09
CA ALA A 103 -4.81 -6.50 10.28
C ALA A 103 -4.73 -5.58 9.06
N VAL A 104 -3.52 -5.38 8.49
CA VAL A 104 -3.31 -4.63 7.25
C VAL A 104 -4.12 -5.24 6.10
N LEU A 105 -4.02 -6.55 5.89
CA LEU A 105 -4.77 -7.24 4.84
C LEU A 105 -6.28 -7.09 5.00
N ALA A 106 -6.81 -7.17 6.22
CA ALA A 106 -8.24 -6.99 6.46
C ALA A 106 -8.71 -5.56 6.12
N ILE A 107 -7.90 -4.54 6.42
CA ILE A 107 -8.19 -3.15 6.03
C ILE A 107 -8.08 -2.97 4.51
N GLU A 108 -7.05 -3.51 3.87
CA GLU A 108 -6.88 -3.45 2.42
C GLU A 108 -8.04 -4.13 1.69
N CYS A 109 -8.48 -5.29 2.16
CA CYS A 109 -9.68 -5.97 1.64
C CYS A 109 -10.92 -5.08 1.73
N LEU A 110 -11.15 -4.42 2.88
CA LEU A 110 -12.27 -3.50 3.04
C LEU A 110 -12.16 -2.30 2.08
N GLN A 111 -10.98 -1.69 1.98
CA GLN A 111 -10.72 -0.59 1.05
C GLN A 111 -10.98 -1.01 -0.40
N TRP A 112 -10.48 -2.18 -0.81
CA TRP A 112 -10.68 -2.71 -2.15
C TRP A 112 -12.15 -2.97 -2.44
N ILE A 113 -12.91 -3.56 -1.52
CA ILE A 113 -14.36 -3.77 -1.69
C ILE A 113 -15.06 -2.43 -1.95
N VAL A 114 -14.77 -1.41 -1.15
CA VAL A 114 -15.39 -0.08 -1.30
C VAL A 114 -14.97 0.60 -2.60
N LEU A 115 -13.67 0.57 -2.94
CA LEU A 115 -13.14 1.21 -4.14
C LEU A 115 -13.61 0.54 -5.43
N VAL A 116 -13.63 -0.80 -5.46
CA VAL A 116 -14.19 -1.57 -6.57
C VAL A 116 -15.68 -1.27 -6.71
N GLY A 117 -16.45 -1.29 -5.62
CA GLY A 117 -17.87 -0.95 -5.66
C GLY A 117 -18.14 0.46 -6.21
N ALA A 118 -17.34 1.44 -5.79
CA ALA A 118 -17.42 2.81 -6.31
C ALA A 118 -17.02 2.91 -7.77
N ALA A 119 -15.95 2.22 -8.20
CA ALA A 119 -15.50 2.20 -9.59
C ALA A 119 -16.56 1.56 -10.51
N LEU A 120 -17.17 0.44 -10.09
CA LEU A 120 -18.28 -0.19 -10.80
C LEU A 120 -19.48 0.77 -10.94
N ALA A 121 -19.81 1.51 -9.88
CA ALA A 121 -20.87 2.53 -9.92
C ALA A 121 -20.55 3.72 -10.86
N LEU A 122 -19.26 3.97 -11.13
CA LEU A 122 -18.79 4.96 -12.10
C LEU A 122 -18.76 4.41 -13.55
N GLY A 123 -19.12 3.14 -13.76
CA GLY A 123 -19.16 2.50 -15.08
C GLY A 123 -17.93 1.67 -15.43
N TRP A 124 -17.08 1.33 -14.46
CA TRP A 124 -15.90 0.49 -14.70
C TRP A 124 -16.28 -0.94 -15.11
N SER A 125 -15.63 -1.47 -16.15
CA SER A 125 -15.76 -2.85 -16.62
C SER A 125 -14.41 -3.58 -16.59
N PRO A 126 -14.01 -4.21 -15.47
CA PRO A 126 -12.71 -4.86 -15.34
C PRO A 126 -12.60 -6.15 -16.17
N SER A 127 -11.41 -6.43 -16.69
CA SER A 127 -11.12 -7.55 -17.60
C SER A 127 -11.11 -8.95 -16.96
N GLY A 128 -11.32 -9.04 -15.64
CA GLY A 128 -11.47 -10.31 -14.91
C GLY A 128 -10.18 -10.93 -14.36
N GLY A 129 -9.00 -10.32 -14.56
CA GLY A 129 -7.71 -10.81 -14.01
C GLY A 129 -7.55 -10.59 -12.49
N TRP A 130 -8.61 -10.75 -11.71
CA TRP A 130 -8.66 -10.50 -10.27
C TRP A 130 -7.64 -11.32 -9.48
N ALA A 131 -7.38 -12.58 -9.88
CA ALA A 131 -6.40 -13.41 -9.21
C ALA A 131 -4.98 -12.81 -9.29
N LEU A 132 -4.61 -12.26 -10.45
CA LEU A 132 -3.33 -11.58 -10.63
C LEU A 132 -3.30 -10.24 -9.90
N ALA A 133 -4.40 -9.47 -9.92
CA ALA A 133 -4.49 -8.22 -9.18
C ALA A 133 -4.35 -8.42 -7.66
N VAL A 134 -5.02 -9.43 -7.11
CA VAL A 134 -4.91 -9.79 -5.69
C VAL A 134 -3.51 -10.32 -5.38
N ALA A 135 -2.91 -11.14 -6.24
CA ALA A 135 -1.53 -11.59 -6.04
C ALA A 135 -0.55 -10.40 -6.04
N ALA A 136 -0.70 -9.46 -6.97
CA ALA A 136 0.10 -8.25 -7.03
C ALA A 136 -0.09 -7.38 -5.78
N ALA A 137 -1.33 -7.24 -5.30
CA ALA A 137 -1.63 -6.55 -4.05
C ALA A 137 -0.90 -7.20 -2.87
N MET A 138 -0.97 -8.53 -2.71
CA MET A 138 -0.29 -9.26 -1.64
C MET A 138 1.23 -9.08 -1.67
N VAL A 139 1.83 -9.13 -2.87
CA VAL A 139 3.27 -8.90 -3.05
C VAL A 139 3.60 -7.43 -2.76
N GLY A 140 2.77 -6.49 -3.20
CA GLY A 140 2.86 -5.07 -2.87
C GLY A 140 2.79 -4.82 -1.37
N THR A 141 1.83 -5.40 -0.66
CA THR A 141 1.69 -5.32 0.80
C THR A 141 2.96 -5.80 1.51
N ALA A 142 3.59 -6.88 1.03
CA ALA A 142 4.87 -7.35 1.57
C ALA A 142 6.01 -6.36 1.31
N ALA A 143 6.11 -5.82 0.09
CA ALA A 143 7.12 -4.83 -0.28
C ALA A 143 7.01 -3.54 0.54
N PHE A 144 5.82 -2.94 0.54
CA PHE A 144 5.52 -1.70 1.24
C PHE A 144 5.49 -1.87 2.76
N GLY A 145 5.02 -3.01 3.24
CA GLY A 145 5.08 -3.38 4.65
C GLY A 145 6.51 -3.52 5.14
N GLY A 146 7.39 -4.15 4.35
CA GLY A 146 8.82 -4.22 4.64
C GLY A 146 9.47 -2.84 4.70
N LEU A 147 9.19 -1.98 3.72
CA LEU A 147 9.64 -0.59 3.72
C LEU A 147 9.17 0.17 4.97
N GLY A 148 7.86 0.16 5.26
CA GLY A 148 7.29 0.82 6.42
C GLY A 148 7.87 0.32 7.75
N LEU A 149 8.03 -1.00 7.90
CA LEU A 149 8.59 -1.61 9.11
C LEU A 149 10.09 -1.34 9.27
N SER A 150 10.86 -1.28 8.18
CA SER A 150 12.29 -0.94 8.22
C SER A 150 12.52 0.50 8.73
N LEU A 151 11.69 1.44 8.27
CA LEU A 151 11.71 2.82 8.78
C LEU A 151 11.28 2.87 10.25
N ALA A 152 10.19 2.18 10.61
CA ALA A 152 9.65 2.16 11.97
C ALA A 152 10.64 1.59 13.00
N GLY A 153 11.37 0.54 12.61
CA GLY A 153 12.34 -0.15 13.45
C GLY A 153 13.69 0.56 13.59
N SER A 154 14.04 1.44 12.64
CA SER A 154 15.36 2.07 12.57
C SER A 154 15.37 3.53 13.03
N LEU A 155 14.24 4.23 12.93
CA LEU A 155 14.18 5.69 13.05
C LEU A 155 13.33 6.16 14.23
N PRO A 156 13.66 7.29 14.87
CA PRO A 156 12.78 7.93 15.86
C PRO A 156 11.38 8.17 15.30
N ALA A 157 10.33 8.07 16.12
CA ALA A 157 8.94 8.10 15.65
C ALA A 157 8.58 9.35 14.82
N LEU A 158 9.07 10.53 15.20
CA LEU A 158 8.83 11.77 14.44
C LEU A 158 9.55 11.79 13.09
N VAL A 159 10.77 11.25 13.02
CA VAL A 159 11.53 11.14 11.76
C VAL A 159 10.87 10.09 10.86
N ASN A 160 10.45 8.97 11.42
CA ASN A 160 9.68 7.94 10.73
C ASN A 160 8.38 8.50 10.16
N LEU A 161 7.63 9.29 10.94
CA LEU A 161 6.42 9.98 10.49
C LEU A 161 6.69 10.87 9.27
N ALA A 162 7.73 11.70 9.34
CA ALA A 162 8.09 12.59 8.24
C ALA A 162 8.52 11.81 6.99
N LEU A 163 9.37 10.78 7.15
CA LEU A 163 9.87 10.00 6.02
C LEU A 163 8.82 9.10 5.40
N CYS A 164 7.93 8.46 6.17
CA CYS A 164 6.83 7.67 5.61
C CYS A 164 5.93 8.53 4.71
N ASN A 165 5.55 9.73 5.17
CA ASN A 165 4.74 10.65 4.37
C ASN A 165 5.51 11.24 3.18
N GLY A 166 6.76 11.66 3.39
CA GLY A 166 7.59 12.21 2.32
C GLY A 166 7.86 11.18 1.21
N LEU A 167 8.22 9.96 1.60
CA LEU A 167 8.42 8.86 0.66
C LEU A 167 7.11 8.49 -0.04
N TYR A 168 5.98 8.48 0.65
CA TYR A 168 4.67 8.24 0.04
C TYR A 168 4.38 9.26 -1.06
N VAL A 169 4.59 10.55 -0.80
CA VAL A 169 4.39 11.61 -1.80
C VAL A 169 5.30 11.37 -3.01
N VAL A 170 6.59 11.09 -2.79
CA VAL A 170 7.52 10.78 -3.89
C VAL A 170 7.04 9.58 -4.71
N LEU A 171 6.64 8.49 -4.03
CA LEU A 171 6.18 7.27 -4.67
C LEU A 171 4.87 7.46 -5.45
N VAL A 172 3.93 8.25 -4.95
CA VAL A 172 2.70 8.60 -5.67
C VAL A 172 3.02 9.40 -6.94
N MET A 173 3.97 10.34 -6.86
CA MET A 173 4.38 11.16 -8.01
C MET A 173 5.13 10.33 -9.07
N THR A 174 5.92 9.35 -8.65
CA THR A 174 6.67 8.48 -9.57
C THR A 174 5.90 7.23 -10.02
N GLY A 175 4.87 6.83 -9.29
CA GLY A 175 4.23 5.51 -9.40
C GLY A 175 3.18 5.38 -10.49
N ASP A 176 3.19 6.24 -11.51
CA ASP A 176 2.17 6.30 -12.57
C ASP A 176 0.72 6.57 -12.13
N ILE A 177 0.49 6.88 -10.84
CA ILE A 177 -0.85 7.18 -10.29
C ILE A 177 -1.32 8.58 -10.71
N VAL A 178 -0.39 9.53 -10.78
CA VAL A 178 -0.68 10.95 -11.09
C VAL A 178 -0.17 11.32 -12.48
N PHE A 179 1.04 10.89 -12.84
CA PHE A 179 1.69 11.18 -14.11
C PHE A 179 1.84 9.89 -14.90
N ARG A 180 1.24 9.79 -16.08
CA ARG A 180 1.25 8.55 -16.88
C ARG A 180 2.68 8.15 -17.29
N ALA A 181 2.93 6.85 -17.39
CA ALA A 181 4.17 6.29 -17.93
C ALA A 181 4.54 6.95 -19.26
N GLY A 182 5.79 7.42 -19.40
CA GLY A 182 6.29 8.13 -20.58
C GLY A 182 6.10 9.66 -20.56
N SER A 183 5.48 10.23 -19.52
CA SER A 183 5.45 11.69 -19.31
C SER A 183 6.62 12.21 -18.44
N LEU A 184 7.36 11.31 -17.82
CA LEU A 184 8.52 11.64 -16.99
C LEU A 184 9.79 11.77 -17.84
N PRO A 185 10.73 12.67 -17.49
CA PRO A 185 12.07 12.67 -18.07
C PRO A 185 12.74 11.30 -17.90
N GLY A 186 13.41 10.80 -18.95
CA GLY A 186 13.94 9.43 -19.01
C GLY A 186 14.69 8.92 -17.76
N PRO A 187 15.56 9.73 -17.11
CA PRO A 187 16.22 9.31 -15.87
C PRO A 187 15.24 9.07 -14.70
N ILE A 188 14.24 9.93 -14.54
CA ILE A 188 13.23 9.84 -13.48
C ILE A 188 12.34 8.62 -13.73
N GLU A 189 11.97 8.38 -14.98
CA GLU A 189 11.19 7.20 -15.36
C GLU A 189 11.94 5.90 -15.05
N THR A 190 13.24 5.86 -15.32
CA THR A 190 14.08 4.69 -15.02
C THR A 190 14.12 4.40 -13.52
N ILE A 191 14.28 5.44 -12.70
CA ILE A 191 14.26 5.30 -11.24
C ILE A 191 12.88 4.87 -10.74
N ALA A 192 11.82 5.48 -11.27
CA ALA A 192 10.43 5.15 -10.92
C ALA A 192 10.12 3.66 -11.15
N ARG A 193 10.61 3.09 -12.25
CA ARG A 193 10.46 1.67 -12.60
C ARG A 193 11.23 0.71 -11.67
N LEU A 194 12.23 1.21 -10.95
CA LEU A 194 13.00 0.44 -9.95
C LEU A 194 12.37 0.53 -8.54
N LEU A 195 11.53 1.52 -8.29
CA LEU A 195 10.76 1.64 -7.04
C LEU A 195 9.54 0.72 -7.09
N PRO A 196 9.01 0.22 -5.96
CA PRO A 196 7.90 -0.74 -5.97
C PRO A 196 6.54 -0.14 -6.37
N ALA A 197 6.40 1.19 -6.41
CA ALA A 197 5.13 1.86 -6.70
C ALA A 197 4.70 1.74 -8.16
N ALA A 198 5.56 2.11 -9.12
CA ALA A 198 5.22 2.02 -10.54
C ALA A 198 4.96 0.56 -10.99
N PRO A 199 5.79 -0.44 -10.62
CA PRO A 199 5.53 -1.84 -10.87
C PRO A 199 4.22 -2.37 -10.29
N LEU A 200 3.83 -1.95 -9.08
CA LEU A 200 2.55 -2.37 -8.48
C LEU A 200 1.37 -1.86 -9.32
N VAL A 201 1.40 -0.58 -9.69
CA VAL A 201 0.35 0.06 -10.50
C VAL A 201 0.28 -0.57 -11.89
N ASP A 202 1.43 -0.80 -12.51
CA ASP A 202 1.54 -1.41 -13.85
C ASP A 202 0.96 -2.83 -13.88
N VAL A 203 1.30 -3.66 -12.90
CA VAL A 203 0.81 -5.05 -12.82
C VAL A 203 -0.68 -5.12 -12.50
N ILE A 204 -1.17 -4.30 -11.56
CA ILE A 204 -2.62 -4.27 -11.25
C ILE A 204 -3.41 -3.73 -12.45
N SER A 205 -2.88 -2.71 -13.15
CA SER A 205 -3.47 -2.20 -14.39
C SER A 205 -3.55 -3.27 -15.47
N ALA A 206 -2.45 -3.99 -15.73
CA ALA A 206 -2.42 -5.05 -16.73
C ALA A 206 -3.34 -6.22 -16.41
N ALA A 207 -3.58 -6.47 -15.11
CA ALA A 207 -4.48 -7.53 -14.67
C ALA A 207 -5.96 -7.15 -14.83
N LEU A 208 -6.31 -5.86 -14.76
CA LEU A 208 -7.71 -5.39 -14.69
C LEU A 208 -8.16 -4.60 -15.92
N ASP A 209 -7.25 -4.21 -16.81
CA ASP A 209 -7.52 -3.54 -18.09
C ASP A 209 -6.94 -4.37 -19.24
N THR A 210 -7.81 -4.85 -20.15
CA THR A 210 -7.38 -5.62 -21.34
C THR A 210 -6.53 -4.79 -22.31
N GLY A 211 -6.61 -3.46 -22.26
CA GLY A 211 -5.84 -2.56 -23.10
C GLY A 211 -4.44 -2.23 -22.57
N HIS A 212 -4.05 -2.79 -21.41
CA HIS A 212 -2.76 -2.54 -20.79
C HIS A 212 -1.92 -3.82 -20.69
N THR A 213 -0.65 -3.74 -21.04
CA THR A 213 0.29 -4.85 -20.91
C THR A 213 1.39 -4.45 -19.94
N ALA A 214 1.59 -5.26 -18.90
CA ALA A 214 2.61 -4.98 -17.89
C ALA A 214 4.00 -5.03 -18.52
N HIS A 215 4.85 -4.10 -18.12
CA HIS A 215 6.25 -4.15 -18.45
C HIS A 215 6.90 -5.41 -17.86
N ALA A 216 7.78 -6.05 -18.63
CA ALA A 216 8.44 -7.29 -18.24
C ALA A 216 9.23 -7.18 -16.92
N GLY A 217 9.73 -5.99 -16.59
CA GLY A 217 10.47 -5.72 -15.36
C GLY A 217 9.61 -5.54 -14.11
N SER A 218 8.30 -5.33 -14.24
CA SER A 218 7.44 -4.92 -13.11
C SER A 218 7.28 -6.03 -12.07
N TRP A 219 6.97 -7.26 -12.50
CA TRP A 219 6.90 -8.40 -11.59
C TRP A 219 8.23 -8.70 -10.88
N PRO A 220 9.38 -8.81 -11.59
CA PRO A 220 10.68 -8.99 -10.94
C PRO A 220 11.01 -7.91 -9.92
N THR A 221 10.84 -6.62 -10.26
CA THR A 221 11.12 -5.51 -9.34
C THR A 221 10.25 -5.60 -8.09
N LEU A 222 8.96 -5.86 -8.26
CA LEU A 222 8.02 -5.95 -7.15
C LEU A 222 8.36 -7.14 -6.23
N LEU A 223 8.71 -8.30 -6.80
CA LEU A 223 9.14 -9.48 -6.05
C LEU A 223 10.44 -9.25 -5.29
N VAL A 224 11.41 -8.56 -5.90
CA VAL A 224 12.67 -8.19 -5.24
C VAL A 224 12.37 -7.34 -4.01
N TRP A 225 11.53 -6.31 -4.14
CA TRP A 225 11.13 -5.48 -2.99
C TRP A 225 10.33 -6.24 -1.93
N ALA A 226 9.45 -7.16 -2.34
CA ALA A 226 8.68 -8.00 -1.44
C ALA A 226 9.53 -8.98 -0.62
N ILE A 227 10.77 -9.24 -1.04
CA ILE A 227 11.74 -10.06 -0.32
C ILE A 227 12.72 -9.18 0.47
N VAL A 228 13.36 -8.22 -0.22
CA VAL A 228 14.40 -7.37 0.36
C VAL A 228 13.83 -6.48 1.46
N GLY A 229 12.65 -5.87 1.25
CA GLY A 229 12.02 -4.98 2.24
C GLY A 229 11.80 -5.68 3.59
N PRO A 230 11.09 -6.82 3.63
CA PRO A 230 10.90 -7.58 4.87
C PRO A 230 12.19 -8.10 5.50
N ILE A 231 13.20 -8.51 4.71
CA ILE A 231 14.50 -8.94 5.24
C ILE A 231 15.24 -7.77 5.88
N VAL A 232 15.27 -6.62 5.22
CA VAL A 232 15.87 -5.40 5.75
C VAL A 232 15.13 -4.96 7.02
N ALA A 233 13.81 -5.00 7.04
CA ALA A 233 13.03 -4.76 8.25
C ALA A 233 13.45 -5.73 9.35
N ALA A 234 13.43 -7.05 9.11
CA ALA A 234 13.76 -8.05 10.11
C ALA A 234 15.17 -7.89 10.72
N THR A 235 16.15 -7.46 9.92
CA THR A 235 17.54 -7.31 10.37
C THR A 235 17.84 -5.94 11.00
N SER A 236 17.17 -4.87 10.57
CA SER A 236 17.37 -3.51 11.10
C SER A 236 16.47 -3.19 12.30
N PHE A 237 15.39 -3.95 12.51
CA PHE A 237 14.36 -3.60 13.50
C PHE A 237 14.88 -3.64 14.94
N ARG A 238 14.96 -2.47 15.55
CA ARG A 238 15.25 -2.31 16.98
C ARG A 238 13.93 -2.35 17.74
N TRP A 239 13.85 -3.21 18.74
CA TRP A 239 12.66 -3.38 19.58
C TRP A 239 12.59 -2.36 20.73
N GLU A 240 13.63 -1.53 20.86
CA GLU A 240 13.77 -0.39 21.77
C GLU A 240 14.06 0.88 20.96
#